data_AF-A0AA38CSA9-F1
#
_entry.id   AF-A0AA38CSA9-F1
#
_cell.length_a   1.000
_cell.length_b   1.000
_cell.length_c   1.000
_cell.angle_alpha   90.00
_cell.angle_beta   90.00
_cell.angle_gamma   90.00
#
_symmetry.space_group_name_H-M   'P 1'
#
loop_
_entity.id
_entity.type
_entity.pdbx_description
1 polymer ?
#
loop_
_entity_poly.entity_id
_entity_poly.type
_entity_poly.pdbx_seq_one_letter_code
_entity_poly.pdbx_strand_id
1 'polypeptide(L)'
;NLDSKSNASKANLTLDSKITETSVEKRLLPSVSSALVIGGALGILQAFIMVLGAKPTLNIMGVNAESPMQSPAEKYLKLRALGAPAVVISLATQGVFRGFKDTMTPLYATVAGDISNIALDPVFIFLLSFGVSGAAIAHVVSQYLIAFILLWSLHKRVVLLPPKISDLQFDRFFKSGLLLLVRVTAVTFCLTLAASMAAQQGPISMAAFQICMQIWMATSLLADALALAGQAILASAFAKDDYEKARSTAARILQDRNCNWTLELSQRSGMLESRNKIL
;
A
#
# COMPACT_ATOMS: atom_id res chain seq x y z
N ASN A 1 -34.56 21.65 47.79
CA ASN A 1 -34.68 21.94 46.34
C ASN A 1 -33.34 22.02 45.59
N LEU A 2 -32.19 21.88 46.27
CA LEU A 2 -30.86 21.87 45.66
C LEU A 2 -30.37 20.43 45.35
N ASP A 3 -30.78 19.44 46.14
CA ASP A 3 -30.36 18.04 45.97
C ASP A 3 -30.98 17.34 44.75
N SER A 4 -32.21 17.70 44.34
CA SER A 4 -32.83 17.10 43.16
C SER A 4 -32.15 17.55 41.86
N LYS A 5 -31.63 18.79 41.80
CA LYS A 5 -30.87 19.31 40.65
C LYS A 5 -29.47 18.69 40.56
N SER A 6 -28.82 18.42 41.70
CA SER A 6 -27.51 17.76 41.73
C SER A 6 -27.57 16.30 41.24
N ASN A 7 -28.60 15.57 41.67
CA ASN A 7 -28.82 14.17 41.24
C ASN A 7 -29.24 14.07 39.76
N ALA A 8 -30.03 15.02 39.24
CA ALA A 8 -30.37 15.08 37.82
C ALA A 8 -29.14 15.41 36.95
N SER A 9 -28.25 16.30 37.41
CA SER A 9 -27.03 16.65 36.69
C SER A 9 -26.00 15.50 36.67
N LYS A 10 -25.84 14.77 37.79
CA LYS A 10 -25.01 13.55 37.83
C LYS A 10 -25.58 12.42 36.97
N ALA A 11 -26.89 12.23 36.98
CA ALA A 11 -27.56 11.26 36.11
C ALA A 11 -27.32 11.57 34.62
N ASN A 12 -27.43 12.84 34.22
CA ASN A 12 -27.16 13.27 32.84
C ASN A 12 -25.68 13.14 32.46
N LEU A 13 -24.74 13.44 33.37
CA LEU A 13 -23.30 13.23 33.13
C LEU A 13 -22.95 11.75 32.98
N THR A 14 -23.57 10.86 33.76
CA THR A 14 -23.40 9.40 33.59
C THR A 14 -24.13 8.85 32.37
N LEU A 15 -25.21 9.50 31.93
CA LEU A 15 -25.95 9.13 30.71
C LEU A 15 -25.18 9.57 29.47
N ASP A 16 -24.62 10.78 29.45
CA ASP A 16 -23.74 11.27 28.37
C ASP A 16 -22.42 10.49 28.31
N SER A 17 -21.84 10.10 29.46
CA SER A 17 -20.65 9.24 29.45
C SER A 17 -20.97 7.83 28.95
N LYS A 18 -22.16 7.29 29.24
CA LYS A 18 -22.64 6.01 28.66
C LYS A 18 -23.00 6.12 27.19
N ILE A 19 -23.58 7.25 26.75
CA ILE A 19 -23.92 7.49 25.34
C ILE A 19 -22.64 7.69 24.52
N THR A 20 -21.56 8.22 25.11
CA THR A 20 -20.26 8.35 24.44
C THR A 20 -19.54 7.00 24.27
N GLU A 21 -19.83 5.99 25.10
CA GLU A 21 -19.29 4.63 24.94
C GLU A 21 -20.16 3.71 24.04
N THR A 22 -21.37 4.13 23.63
CA THR A 22 -22.34 3.27 22.94
C THR A 22 -22.66 3.69 21.50
N SER A 23 -21.68 4.20 20.74
CA SER A 23 -21.90 4.50 19.31
C SER A 23 -20.67 4.34 18.41
N VAL A 24 -19.87 3.28 18.60
CA VAL A 24 -19.25 2.67 17.40
C VAL A 24 -20.35 1.85 16.74
N GLU A 25 -21.30 2.55 16.12
CA GLU A 25 -22.31 1.95 15.25
C GLU A 25 -21.55 1.18 14.18
N LYS A 26 -21.51 -0.14 14.33
CA LYS A 26 -20.84 -1.06 13.41
C LYS A 26 -21.46 -0.88 12.05
N ARG A 27 -20.87 -0.03 11.22
CA ARG A 27 -21.40 0.31 9.89
C ARG A 27 -21.41 -0.94 9.02
N LEU A 28 -22.62 -1.41 8.69
CA LEU A 28 -22.86 -2.54 7.80
C LEU A 28 -22.46 -2.14 6.38
N LEU A 29 -21.21 -2.43 6.01
CA LEU A 29 -20.65 -2.09 4.71
C LEU A 29 -20.38 -3.38 3.92
N PRO A 30 -21.38 -3.92 3.20
CA PRO A 30 -21.20 -5.12 2.37
C PRO A 30 -20.07 -4.95 1.33
N SER A 31 -19.80 -3.72 0.91
CA SER A 31 -18.67 -3.38 0.03
C SER A 31 -17.29 -3.76 0.62
N VAL A 32 -17.10 -3.66 1.94
CA VAL A 32 -15.84 -4.03 2.61
C VAL A 32 -15.63 -5.54 2.60
N SER A 33 -16.70 -6.30 2.87
CA SER A 33 -16.67 -7.76 2.86
C SER A 33 -16.39 -8.31 1.46
N SER A 34 -17.07 -7.75 0.44
CA SER A 34 -16.82 -8.08 -0.97
C SER A 34 -15.39 -7.74 -1.42
N ALA A 35 -14.85 -6.58 -1.01
CA ALA A 35 -13.47 -6.20 -1.33
C ALA A 35 -12.44 -7.13 -0.67
N LEU A 36 -12.70 -7.58 0.55
CA LEU A 36 -11.82 -8.51 1.27
C LEU A 36 -11.85 -9.91 0.64
N VAL A 37 -13.02 -10.39 0.20
CA VAL A 37 -13.16 -11.69 -0.49
C VAL A 37 -12.49 -11.66 -1.87
N ILE A 38 -12.73 -10.61 -2.67
CA ILE A 38 -12.06 -10.44 -3.97
C ILE A 38 -10.55 -10.31 -3.77
N GLY A 39 -10.10 -9.53 -2.78
CA GLY A 39 -8.68 -9.38 -2.45
C GLY A 39 -8.05 -10.70 -2.02
N GLY A 40 -8.73 -11.49 -1.19
CA GLY A 40 -8.28 -12.82 -0.79
C GLY A 40 -8.16 -13.77 -1.99
N ALA A 41 -9.18 -13.82 -2.86
CA ALA A 41 -9.16 -14.64 -4.07
C ALA A 41 -8.01 -14.25 -5.02
N LEU A 42 -7.81 -12.94 -5.24
CA LEU A 42 -6.70 -12.42 -6.04
C LEU A 42 -5.34 -12.72 -5.39
N GLY A 43 -5.23 -12.62 -4.06
CA GLY A 43 -4.01 -12.95 -3.31
C GLY A 43 -3.65 -14.43 -3.40
N ILE A 44 -4.63 -15.33 -3.32
CA ILE A 44 -4.44 -16.77 -3.51
C ILE A 44 -4.04 -17.07 -4.96
N LEU A 45 -4.71 -16.46 -5.94
CA LEU A 45 -4.36 -16.60 -7.35
C LEU A 45 -2.93 -16.11 -7.61
N GLN A 46 -2.55 -14.97 -7.05
CA GLN A 46 -1.19 -14.44 -7.14
C GLN A 46 -0.16 -15.37 -6.50
N ALA A 47 -0.44 -15.92 -5.32
CA ALA A 47 0.44 -16.89 -4.66
C ALA A 47 0.63 -18.14 -5.53
N PHE A 48 -0.46 -18.66 -6.11
CA PHE A 48 -0.43 -19.83 -7.00
C PHE A 48 0.40 -19.56 -8.26
N ILE A 49 0.20 -18.42 -8.91
CA ILE A 49 0.99 -17.99 -10.07
C ILE A 49 2.47 -17.85 -9.70
N MET A 50 2.80 -17.29 -8.53
CA MET A 50 4.20 -17.17 -8.08
C MET A 50 4.84 -18.52 -7.78
N VAL A 51 4.12 -19.46 -7.16
CA VAL A 51 4.65 -20.80 -6.84
C VAL A 51 4.89 -21.62 -8.10
N LEU A 52 3.96 -21.59 -9.05
CA LEU A 52 4.10 -22.28 -10.35
C LEU A 52 5.13 -21.58 -11.26
N GLY A 53 5.13 -20.26 -11.25
CA GLY A 53 6.02 -19.41 -12.04
C GLY A 53 7.44 -19.30 -11.49
N ALA A 54 7.73 -19.83 -10.29
CA ALA A 54 9.02 -19.65 -9.64
C ALA A 54 10.22 -20.08 -10.51
N LYS A 55 10.13 -21.27 -11.11
CA LYS A 55 11.17 -21.81 -11.98
C LYS A 55 11.37 -21.00 -13.27
N PRO A 56 10.32 -20.70 -14.07
CA PRO A 56 10.50 -19.90 -15.28
C PRO A 56 10.93 -18.46 -14.96
N THR A 57 10.46 -17.84 -13.88
CA THR A 57 10.90 -16.49 -13.48
C THR A 57 12.39 -16.46 -13.12
N LEU A 58 12.87 -17.45 -12.37
CA LEU A 58 14.30 -17.55 -12.04
C LEU A 58 15.17 -17.76 -13.29
N ASN A 59 14.69 -18.56 -14.25
CA ASN A 59 15.41 -18.79 -15.49
C ASN A 59 15.46 -17.53 -16.38
N ILE A 60 14.35 -16.78 -16.47
CA ILE A 60 14.31 -15.48 -17.18
C ILE A 60 15.22 -14.44 -16.53
N MET A 61 15.36 -14.48 -15.20
CA MET A 61 16.28 -13.59 -14.46
C MET A 61 17.77 -13.98 -14.61
N GLY A 62 18.10 -15.02 -15.38
CA GLY A 62 19.48 -15.43 -15.65
C GLY A 62 20.09 -16.34 -14.58
N VAL A 63 19.27 -16.89 -13.67
CA VAL A 63 19.73 -17.92 -12.73
C VAL A 63 19.75 -19.26 -13.47
N ASN A 64 20.91 -19.60 -14.04
CA ASN A 64 21.13 -20.88 -14.74
C ASN A 64 20.75 -22.06 -13.84
N ALA A 65 20.13 -23.08 -14.44
CA ALA A 65 19.63 -24.28 -13.75
C ALA A 65 20.73 -25.13 -13.08
N GLU A 66 21.99 -24.92 -13.47
CA GLU A 66 23.15 -25.60 -12.90
C GLU A 66 23.80 -24.80 -11.76
N SER A 67 23.32 -23.59 -11.48
CA SER A 67 23.90 -22.77 -10.41
C SER A 67 23.49 -23.31 -9.03
N PRO A 68 24.42 -23.38 -8.06
CA PRO A 68 24.09 -23.77 -6.68
C PRO A 68 23.12 -22.80 -5.99
N MET A 69 22.90 -21.62 -6.58
CA MET A 69 21.99 -20.59 -6.09
C MET A 69 20.53 -20.81 -6.50
N GLN A 70 20.24 -21.69 -7.47
CA GLN A 70 18.87 -21.93 -7.93
C GLN A 70 17.98 -22.54 -6.84
N SER A 71 18.49 -23.54 -6.09
CA SER A 71 17.72 -24.24 -5.06
C SER A 71 17.34 -23.33 -3.86
N PRO A 72 18.27 -22.53 -3.30
CA PRO A 72 17.92 -21.53 -2.28
C PRO A 72 16.97 -20.45 -2.79
N ALA A 73 17.14 -19.97 -4.02
CA ALA A 73 16.29 -18.94 -4.61
C ALA A 73 14.86 -19.43 -4.87
N GLU A 74 14.69 -20.67 -5.35
CA GLU A 74 13.37 -21.28 -5.52
C GLU A 74 12.64 -21.45 -4.18
N LYS A 75 13.34 -21.93 -3.14
CA LYS A 75 12.78 -22.06 -1.79
C LYS A 75 12.37 -20.70 -1.23
N TYR A 76 13.22 -19.69 -1.38
CA TYR A 76 12.93 -18.32 -0.96
C TYR A 76 11.68 -17.79 -1.66
N LEU A 77 11.58 -17.91 -2.98
CA LEU A 77 10.46 -17.39 -3.75
C LEU A 77 9.14 -18.08 -3.38
N LYS A 78 9.16 -19.41 -3.20
CA LYS A 78 7.99 -20.17 -2.76
C LYS A 78 7.54 -19.78 -1.35
N LEU A 79 8.48 -19.64 -0.41
CA LEU A 79 8.18 -19.14 0.93
C LEU A 79 7.58 -17.73 0.88
N ARG A 80 8.14 -16.86 0.04
CA ARG A 80 7.66 -15.49 -0.17
C ARG A 80 6.24 -15.45 -0.72
N ALA A 81 5.93 -16.34 -1.66
CA ALA A 81 4.61 -16.44 -2.26
C ALA A 81 3.52 -16.76 -1.23
N LEU A 82 3.83 -17.49 -0.15
CA LEU A 82 2.89 -17.75 0.95
C LEU A 82 2.49 -16.46 1.69
N GLY A 83 3.32 -15.42 1.67
CA GLY A 83 2.98 -14.11 2.23
C GLY A 83 2.11 -13.24 1.33
N ALA A 84 1.97 -13.57 0.04
CA ALA A 84 1.22 -12.75 -0.92
C ALA A 84 -0.27 -12.55 -0.54
N PRO A 85 -1.01 -13.55 -0.06
CA PRO A 85 -2.40 -13.36 0.37
C PRO A 85 -2.52 -12.37 1.53
N ALA A 86 -1.60 -12.45 2.51
CA ALA A 86 -1.58 -11.56 3.67
C ALA A 86 -1.30 -10.11 3.24
N VAL A 87 -0.38 -9.90 2.30
CA VAL A 87 -0.08 -8.57 1.74
C VAL A 87 -1.31 -7.98 1.05
N VAL A 88 -1.99 -8.74 0.20
CA VAL A 88 -3.17 -8.24 -0.53
C VAL A 88 -4.31 -7.91 0.43
N ILE A 89 -4.53 -8.74 1.45
CA ILE A 89 -5.51 -8.47 2.53
C ILE A 89 -5.15 -7.20 3.30
N SER A 90 -3.88 -7.03 3.65
CA SER A 90 -3.39 -5.83 4.33
C SER A 90 -3.60 -4.58 3.48
N LEU A 91 -3.30 -4.63 2.18
CA LEU A 91 -3.49 -3.51 1.25
C LEU A 91 -4.98 -3.18 1.05
N ALA A 92 -5.83 -4.19 0.94
CA ALA A 92 -7.28 -4.01 0.86
C ALA A 92 -7.82 -3.33 2.13
N THR A 93 -7.39 -3.82 3.30
CA THR A 93 -7.78 -3.27 4.60
C THR A 93 -7.26 -1.84 4.79
N GLN A 94 -6.03 -1.56 4.38
CA GLN A 94 -5.49 -0.19 4.32
C GLN A 94 -6.31 0.73 3.40
N GLY A 95 -6.79 0.23 2.26
CA GLY A 95 -7.72 0.95 1.39
C GLY A 95 -9.04 1.29 2.10
N VAL A 96 -9.60 0.35 2.85
CA VAL A 96 -10.84 0.53 3.63
C VAL A 96 -10.65 1.57 4.74
N PHE A 97 -9.57 1.46 5.53
CA PHE A 97 -9.25 2.44 6.57
C PHE A 97 -9.02 3.86 6.02
N ARG A 98 -8.36 3.98 4.86
CA ARG A 98 -8.23 5.26 4.13
C ARG A 98 -9.60 5.83 3.72
N GLY A 99 -10.54 4.97 3.31
CA GLY A 99 -11.93 5.37 3.04
C GLY A 99 -12.67 5.90 4.28
N PHE A 100 -12.36 5.37 5.46
CA PHE A 100 -12.86 5.89 6.74
C PHE A 100 -12.10 7.12 7.27
N LYS A 101 -11.09 7.61 6.55
CA LYS A 101 -10.16 8.66 6.98
C LYS A 101 -9.33 8.31 8.23
N ASP A 102 -9.23 7.03 8.58
CA ASP A 102 -8.35 6.58 9.64
C ASP A 102 -7.02 6.11 9.03
N THR A 103 -6.03 7.00 9.02
CA THR A 103 -4.67 6.70 8.54
C THR A 103 -3.72 6.25 9.65
N MET A 104 -4.12 6.39 10.91
CA MET A 104 -3.26 6.07 12.06
C MET A 104 -3.28 4.58 12.35
N THR A 105 -4.45 3.94 12.32
CA THR A 105 -4.55 2.49 12.56
C THR A 105 -3.67 1.67 11.62
N PRO A 106 -3.66 1.92 10.29
CA PRO A 106 -2.79 1.19 9.39
C PRO A 106 -1.31 1.55 9.54
N LEU A 107 -1.00 2.79 9.89
CA LEU A 107 0.37 3.22 10.16
C LEU A 107 0.98 2.45 11.35
N TYR A 108 0.26 2.37 12.47
CA TYR A 108 0.71 1.61 13.64
C TYR A 108 0.89 0.12 13.34
N ALA A 109 -0.03 -0.47 12.59
CA ALA A 109 0.07 -1.88 12.19
C ALA A 109 1.33 -2.14 11.35
N THR A 110 1.57 -1.30 10.33
CA THR A 110 2.76 -1.40 9.47
C THR A 110 4.05 -1.20 10.26
N VAL A 111 4.12 -0.17 11.12
CA VAL A 111 5.31 0.09 11.94
C VAL A 111 5.59 -1.08 12.90
N ALA A 112 4.57 -1.61 13.57
CA ALA A 112 4.72 -2.77 14.44
C ALA A 112 5.21 -4.01 13.67
N GLY A 113 4.67 -4.24 12.47
CA GLY A 113 5.10 -5.32 11.60
C GLY A 113 6.53 -5.17 11.10
N ASP A 114 6.93 -3.97 10.68
CA ASP A 114 8.28 -3.70 10.19
C ASP A 114 9.32 -3.81 11.32
N ILE A 115 9.02 -3.33 12.52
CA ILE A 115 9.87 -3.53 13.71
C ILE A 115 9.99 -5.02 14.02
N SER A 116 8.88 -5.75 13.99
CA SER A 116 8.89 -7.21 14.16
C SER A 116 9.77 -7.86 13.08
N ASN A 117 9.71 -7.42 11.82
CA ASN A 117 10.52 -7.98 10.75
C ASN A 117 12.02 -7.78 11.03
N ILE A 118 12.42 -6.55 11.38
CA ILE A 118 13.82 -6.21 11.69
C ILE A 118 14.34 -7.02 12.89
N ALA A 119 13.48 -7.30 13.88
CA ALA A 119 13.86 -8.13 15.04
C ALA A 119 13.94 -9.63 14.69
N LEU A 120 13.03 -10.13 13.84
CA LEU A 120 12.95 -11.54 13.46
C LEU A 120 14.04 -11.93 12.46
N ASP A 121 14.45 -11.03 11.56
CA ASP A 121 15.49 -11.29 10.56
C ASP A 121 16.80 -11.83 11.18
N PRO A 122 17.48 -11.16 12.13
CA PRO A 122 18.70 -11.69 12.74
C PRO A 122 18.47 -12.98 13.54
N VAL A 123 17.28 -13.16 14.13
CA VAL A 123 16.94 -14.39 14.86
C VAL A 123 16.85 -15.58 13.90
N PHE A 124 16.13 -15.45 12.78
CA PHE A 124 15.98 -16.55 11.83
C PHE A 124 17.25 -16.80 10.99
N ILE A 125 18.02 -15.74 10.71
CA ILE A 125 19.25 -15.85 9.92
C ILE A 125 20.39 -16.44 10.76
N PHE A 126 20.66 -15.90 11.96
CA PHE A 126 21.83 -16.28 12.76
C PHE A 126 21.54 -17.39 13.77
N LEU A 127 20.37 -17.36 14.44
CA LEU A 127 20.06 -18.31 15.52
C LEU A 127 19.61 -19.66 14.97
N LEU A 128 18.78 -19.67 13.91
CA LEU A 128 18.30 -20.90 13.28
C LEU A 128 19.10 -21.34 12.05
N SER A 129 20.13 -20.58 11.65
CA SER A 129 20.99 -20.88 10.49
C SER A 129 20.23 -21.16 9.18
N PHE A 130 19.00 -20.64 9.02
CA PHE A 130 18.20 -20.84 7.82
C PHE A 130 18.63 -19.96 6.63
N GLY A 131 19.60 -19.07 6.85
CA GLY A 131 20.15 -18.18 5.84
C GLY A 131 19.05 -17.40 5.11
N VAL A 132 19.07 -17.46 3.77
CA VAL A 132 18.11 -16.76 2.91
C VAL A 132 16.66 -17.19 3.16
N SER A 133 16.42 -18.46 3.50
CA SER A 133 15.06 -18.94 3.81
C SER A 133 14.52 -18.36 5.12
N GLY A 134 15.41 -18.06 6.08
CA GLY A 134 15.05 -17.40 7.34
C GLY A 134 14.48 -16.00 7.12
N ALA A 135 15.09 -15.21 6.23
CA ALA A 135 14.61 -13.88 5.87
C ALA A 135 13.23 -13.90 5.19
N ALA A 136 12.95 -14.90 4.33
CA ALA A 136 11.62 -15.05 3.76
C ALA A 136 10.56 -15.31 4.83
N ILE A 137 10.85 -16.21 5.77
CA ILE A 137 9.93 -16.59 6.85
C ILE A 137 9.68 -15.41 7.78
N ALA A 138 10.74 -14.72 8.24
CA ALA A 138 10.65 -13.54 9.09
C ALA A 138 9.69 -12.50 8.51
N HIS A 139 9.83 -12.22 7.21
CA HIS A 139 8.96 -11.25 6.57
C HIS A 139 7.54 -11.78 6.35
N VAL A 140 7.35 -13.05 5.99
CA VAL A 140 6.01 -13.63 5.88
C VAL A 140 5.28 -13.51 7.22
N VAL A 141 5.92 -13.89 8.33
CA VAL A 141 5.35 -13.75 9.68
C VAL A 141 4.97 -12.29 9.98
N SER A 142 5.84 -11.36 9.63
CA SER A 142 5.59 -9.93 9.82
C SER A 142 4.40 -9.42 9.01
N GLN A 143 4.24 -9.87 7.76
CA GLN A 143 3.07 -9.55 6.92
C GLN A 143 1.78 -10.14 7.48
N TYR A 144 1.82 -11.35 8.03
CA TYR A 144 0.69 -11.94 8.73
C TYR A 144 0.35 -11.19 10.02
N LEU A 145 1.34 -10.69 10.75
CA LEU A 145 1.12 -9.85 11.93
C LEU A 145 0.43 -8.53 11.56
N ILE A 146 0.88 -7.86 10.50
CA ILE A 146 0.23 -6.65 9.96
C ILE A 146 -1.22 -6.95 9.58
N ALA A 147 -1.44 -8.01 8.80
CA ALA A 147 -2.77 -8.42 8.37
C ALA A 147 -3.68 -8.73 9.56
N PHE A 148 -3.15 -9.40 10.58
CA PHE A 148 -3.89 -9.73 11.79
C PHE A 148 -4.27 -8.49 12.60
N ILE A 149 -3.34 -7.57 12.85
CA ILE A 149 -3.60 -6.31 13.57
C ILE A 149 -4.65 -5.46 12.83
N LEU A 150 -4.53 -5.38 11.50
CA LEU A 150 -5.47 -4.66 10.64
C LEU A 150 -6.87 -5.30 10.67
N LEU A 151 -6.94 -6.62 10.52
CA LEU A 151 -8.22 -7.35 10.52
C LEU A 151 -8.89 -7.30 11.89
N TRP A 152 -8.12 -7.39 12.97
CA TRP A 152 -8.61 -7.24 14.34
C TRP A 152 -9.17 -5.84 14.58
N SER A 153 -8.45 -4.80 14.15
CA SER A 153 -8.91 -3.41 14.24
C SER A 153 -10.15 -3.17 13.38
N LEU A 154 -10.24 -3.83 12.22
CA LEU A 154 -11.42 -3.78 11.36
C LEU A 154 -12.62 -4.47 12.00
N HIS A 155 -12.44 -5.66 12.60
CA HIS A 155 -13.49 -6.39 13.31
C HIS A 155 -14.06 -5.61 14.50
N LYS A 156 -13.21 -4.84 15.20
CA LYS A 156 -13.69 -3.92 16.26
C LYS A 156 -14.57 -2.79 15.73
N ARG A 157 -14.34 -2.32 14.50
CA ARG A 157 -15.10 -1.20 13.88
C ARG A 157 -16.26 -1.64 12.99
N VAL A 158 -16.23 -2.85 12.43
CA VAL A 158 -17.17 -3.33 11.39
C VAL A 158 -17.59 -4.78 11.70
N VAL A 159 -18.89 -5.08 11.66
CA VAL A 159 -19.38 -6.47 11.69
C VAL A 159 -19.19 -7.06 10.30
N LEU A 160 -18.26 -8.00 10.16
CA LEU A 160 -18.13 -8.80 8.95
C LEU A 160 -19.32 -9.77 8.89
N LEU A 161 -20.36 -9.42 8.13
CA LEU A 161 -21.34 -10.42 7.68
C LEU A 161 -20.80 -11.19 6.46
N PRO A 162 -21.13 -12.49 6.35
CA PRO A 162 -20.82 -13.28 5.17
C PRO A 162 -21.50 -12.63 3.95
N PRO A 163 -20.72 -12.23 2.93
CA PRO A 163 -21.28 -11.54 1.77
C PRO A 163 -22.12 -12.52 0.96
N LYS A 164 -23.34 -12.13 0.60
CA LYS A 164 -24.13 -12.82 -0.41
C LYS A 164 -23.44 -12.63 -1.77
N ILE A 165 -23.07 -13.74 -2.39
CA ILE A 165 -22.30 -13.81 -3.65
C ILE A 165 -23.03 -13.15 -4.83
N SER A 166 -24.33 -12.89 -4.71
CA SER A 166 -25.19 -12.33 -5.76
C SER A 166 -25.16 -10.80 -5.93
N ASP A 167 -24.53 -10.05 -5.02
CA ASP A 167 -24.45 -8.56 -5.06
C ASP A 167 -23.03 -8.03 -5.33
N LEU A 168 -22.13 -8.93 -5.74
CA LEU A 168 -20.76 -8.59 -6.13
C LEU A 168 -20.79 -7.81 -7.45
N GLN A 169 -20.57 -6.49 -7.38
CA GLN A 169 -20.36 -5.62 -8.55
C GLN A 169 -19.02 -5.91 -9.26
N PHE A 170 -18.79 -7.16 -9.64
CA PHE A 170 -17.54 -7.68 -10.18
C PHE A 170 -17.10 -6.92 -11.43
N ASP A 171 -18.06 -6.55 -12.29
CA ASP A 171 -17.83 -5.83 -13.54
C ASP A 171 -17.21 -4.44 -13.30
N ARG A 172 -17.73 -3.68 -12.32
CA ARG A 172 -17.21 -2.33 -12.02
C ARG A 172 -15.82 -2.37 -11.41
N PHE A 173 -15.55 -3.32 -10.52
CA PHE A 173 -14.22 -3.53 -9.95
C PHE A 173 -13.21 -3.97 -11.01
N PHE A 174 -13.60 -4.87 -11.92
CA PHE A 174 -12.73 -5.36 -12.98
C PHE A 174 -12.39 -4.27 -13.99
N LYS A 175 -13.36 -3.45 -14.41
CA LYS A 175 -13.13 -2.35 -15.37
C LYS A 175 -12.21 -1.27 -14.80
N SER A 176 -12.41 -0.85 -13.55
CA SER A 176 -11.52 0.10 -12.87
C SER A 176 -10.14 -0.50 -12.60
N GLY A 177 -10.08 -1.77 -12.18
CA GLY A 177 -8.83 -2.49 -11.97
C GLY A 177 -8.02 -2.62 -13.27
N LEU A 178 -8.67 -3.00 -14.38
CA LEU A 178 -8.02 -3.14 -15.68
C LEU A 178 -7.46 -1.80 -16.19
N LEU A 179 -8.19 -0.70 -16.03
CA LEU A 179 -7.69 0.63 -16.39
C LEU A 179 -6.41 0.99 -15.61
N LEU A 180 -6.38 0.68 -14.30
CA LEU A 180 -5.20 0.88 -13.46
C LEU A 180 -4.04 -0.03 -13.89
N LEU A 181 -4.31 -1.29 -14.22
CA LEU A 181 -3.29 -2.23 -14.71
C LEU A 181 -2.68 -1.77 -16.03
N VAL A 182 -3.50 -1.32 -16.98
CA VAL A 182 -3.03 -0.78 -18.26
C VAL A 182 -2.12 0.43 -18.01
N ARG A 183 -2.52 1.33 -17.11
CA ARG A 183 -1.70 2.50 -16.74
C ARG A 183 -0.35 2.09 -16.14
N VAL A 184 -0.35 1.17 -15.16
CA VAL A 184 0.88 0.72 -14.50
C VAL A 184 1.80 -0.01 -15.49
N THR A 185 1.23 -0.84 -16.36
CA THR A 185 1.98 -1.57 -17.39
C THR A 185 2.62 -0.60 -18.38
N ALA A 186 1.88 0.42 -18.84
CA ALA A 186 2.42 1.43 -19.76
C ALA A 186 3.59 2.22 -19.14
N VAL A 187 3.45 2.65 -17.88
CA VAL A 187 4.52 3.37 -17.16
C VAL A 187 5.75 2.48 -16.97
N THR A 188 5.55 1.25 -16.52
CA THR A 188 6.64 0.29 -16.29
C THR A 188 7.35 -0.08 -17.59
N PHE A 189 6.60 -0.25 -18.67
CA PHE A 189 7.16 -0.52 -20.00
C PHE A 189 8.03 0.63 -20.50
N CYS A 190 7.52 1.87 -20.41
CA CYS A 190 8.27 3.06 -20.77
C CYS A 190 9.58 3.18 -19.96
N LEU A 191 9.48 2.96 -18.64
CA LEU A 191 10.65 2.98 -17.76
C LEU A 191 11.67 1.88 -18.10
N THR A 192 11.19 0.69 -18.45
CA THR A 192 12.03 -0.44 -18.85
C THR A 192 12.76 -0.15 -20.16
N LEU A 193 12.08 0.48 -21.13
CA LEU A 193 12.71 0.92 -22.36
C LEU A 193 13.78 1.98 -22.11
N ALA A 194 13.49 2.98 -21.26
CA ALA A 194 14.47 3.99 -20.88
C ALA A 194 15.71 3.38 -20.21
N ALA A 195 15.50 2.43 -19.29
CA ALA A 195 16.57 1.67 -18.66
C ALA A 195 17.36 0.86 -19.69
N SER A 196 16.69 0.18 -20.62
CA SER A 196 17.34 -0.59 -21.69
C SER A 196 18.22 0.30 -22.58
N MET A 197 17.76 1.52 -22.91
CA MET A 197 18.54 2.48 -23.70
C MET A 197 19.75 3.02 -22.92
N ALA A 198 19.61 3.22 -21.61
CA ALA A 198 20.73 3.62 -20.75
C ALA A 198 21.77 2.50 -20.59
N ALA A 199 21.34 1.23 -20.53
CA ALA A 199 22.23 0.09 -20.46
C ALA A 199 23.11 -0.06 -21.72
N GLN A 200 22.57 0.25 -22.90
CA GLN A 200 23.30 0.19 -24.17
C GLN A 200 24.41 1.25 -24.27
N GLN A 201 24.32 2.33 -23.49
CA GLN A 201 25.33 3.41 -23.47
C GLN A 201 26.53 3.09 -22.56
N GLY A 202 26.55 1.91 -21.96
CA GLY A 202 27.66 1.42 -21.15
C GLY A 202 27.44 1.55 -19.64
N PRO A 203 28.32 0.93 -18.85
CA PRO A 203 28.12 0.70 -17.41
C PRO A 203 28.10 1.99 -16.58
N ILE A 204 28.87 3.02 -16.98
CA ILE A 204 28.93 4.31 -16.26
C ILE A 204 27.59 5.06 -16.39
N SER A 205 27.02 5.10 -17.60
CA SER A 205 25.72 5.72 -17.85
C SER A 205 24.61 5.01 -17.05
N MET A 206 24.69 3.69 -16.99
CA MET A 206 23.70 2.89 -16.28
C MET A 206 23.78 3.02 -14.75
N ALA A 207 24.99 3.15 -14.20
CA ALA A 207 25.19 3.46 -12.78
C ALA A 207 24.62 4.85 -12.41
N ALA A 208 24.86 5.87 -13.26
CA ALA A 208 24.29 7.21 -13.06
C ALA A 208 22.75 7.21 -13.15
N PHE A 209 22.19 6.45 -14.11
CA PHE A 209 20.74 6.29 -14.26
C PHE A 209 20.10 5.69 -13.00
N GLN A 210 20.75 4.69 -12.38
CA GLN A 210 20.23 4.05 -11.16
C GLN A 210 20.13 5.03 -9.97
N ILE A 211 21.13 5.90 -9.79
CA ILE A 211 21.10 6.92 -8.72
C ILE A 211 19.97 7.91 -8.98
N CYS A 212 19.83 8.40 -10.21
CA CYS A 212 18.75 9.30 -10.61
C CYS A 212 17.37 8.66 -10.37
N MET A 213 17.21 7.39 -10.70
CA MET A 213 15.98 6.63 -10.45
C MET A 213 15.66 6.51 -8.98
N GLN A 214 16.66 6.29 -8.12
CA GLN A 214 16.45 6.21 -6.68
C GLN A 214 15.95 7.55 -6.10
N ILE A 215 16.53 8.66 -6.56
CA ILE A 215 16.12 10.01 -6.16
C ILE A 215 14.69 10.30 -6.67
N TRP A 216 14.41 9.98 -7.93
CA TRP A 216 13.06 10.10 -8.49
C TRP A 216 12.05 9.35 -7.64
N MET A 217 12.28 8.07 -7.37
CA MET A 217 11.34 7.23 -6.62
C MET A 217 11.06 7.79 -5.22
N ALA A 218 12.08 8.35 -4.55
CA ALA A 218 11.91 9.00 -3.26
C ALA A 218 10.99 10.23 -3.35
N THR A 219 11.20 11.12 -4.32
CA THR A 219 10.35 12.29 -4.54
C THR A 219 8.93 11.89 -4.95
N SER A 220 8.80 10.88 -5.80
CA SER A 220 7.51 10.35 -6.26
C SER A 220 6.69 9.76 -5.11
N LEU A 221 7.34 9.11 -4.13
CA LEU A 221 6.65 8.55 -2.98
C LEU A 221 5.99 9.64 -2.11
N LEU A 222 6.65 10.79 -1.94
CA LEU A 222 6.07 11.95 -1.27
C LEU A 222 4.87 12.50 -2.05
N ALA A 223 5.01 12.62 -3.37
CA ALA A 223 3.93 13.08 -4.24
C ALA A 223 2.72 12.13 -4.19
N ASP A 224 2.96 10.82 -4.16
CA ASP A 224 1.91 9.80 -4.06
C ASP A 224 1.22 9.85 -2.68
N ALA A 225 1.96 10.07 -1.59
CA ALA A 225 1.38 10.24 -0.27
C ALA A 225 0.41 11.43 -0.22
N LEU A 226 0.80 12.58 -0.80
CA LEU A 226 -0.05 13.76 -0.90
C LEU A 226 -1.26 13.50 -1.81
N ALA A 227 -1.06 12.82 -2.95
CA ALA A 227 -2.14 12.48 -3.87
C ALA A 227 -3.18 11.56 -3.22
N LEU A 228 -2.75 10.55 -2.47
CA LEU A 228 -3.64 9.64 -1.74
C LEU A 228 -4.44 10.36 -0.64
N ALA A 229 -3.79 11.24 0.12
CA ALA A 229 -4.47 12.08 1.12
C ALA A 229 -5.51 12.99 0.46
N GLY A 230 -5.12 13.62 -0.65
CA GLY A 230 -5.99 14.47 -1.44
C GLY A 230 -7.20 13.73 -2.02
N GLN A 231 -7.00 12.53 -2.56
CA GLN A 231 -8.08 11.67 -3.06
C GLN A 231 -9.08 11.30 -1.95
N ALA A 232 -8.61 10.98 -0.75
CA ALA A 232 -9.49 10.66 0.38
C ALA A 232 -10.31 11.87 0.86
N ILE A 233 -9.71 13.06 0.91
CA ILE A 233 -10.42 14.30 1.27
C ILE A 233 -11.45 14.65 0.20
N LEU A 234 -11.05 14.61 -1.08
CA LEU A 234 -11.91 14.91 -2.23
C LEU A 234 -13.11 13.95 -2.28
N ALA A 235 -12.86 12.64 -2.17
CA ALA A 235 -13.92 11.63 -2.17
C ALA A 235 -14.93 11.85 -1.03
N SER A 236 -14.46 12.26 0.14
CA SER A 236 -15.36 12.57 1.26
C SER A 236 -16.08 13.91 1.12
N ALA A 237 -15.51 14.91 0.45
CA ALA A 237 -16.20 16.16 0.17
C ALA A 237 -17.34 15.93 -0.83
N PHE A 238 -17.09 15.13 -1.88
CA PHE A 238 -18.11 14.66 -2.81
C PHE A 238 -19.21 13.85 -2.10
N ALA A 239 -18.85 12.95 -1.18
CA ALA A 239 -19.84 12.17 -0.42
C ALA A 239 -20.71 13.01 0.53
N LYS A 240 -20.37 14.28 0.77
CA LYS A 240 -21.15 15.23 1.60
C LYS A 240 -21.83 16.31 0.75
N ASP A 241 -21.80 16.20 -0.58
CA ASP A 241 -22.29 17.21 -1.54
C ASP A 241 -21.69 18.62 -1.36
N ASP A 242 -20.51 18.72 -0.72
CA ASP A 242 -19.82 19.99 -0.48
C ASP A 242 -18.85 20.29 -1.64
N TYR A 243 -19.42 20.75 -2.75
CA TYR A 243 -18.70 20.99 -4.00
C TYR A 243 -17.66 22.13 -3.91
N GLU A 244 -17.82 23.09 -3.00
CA GLU A 244 -16.83 24.14 -2.76
C GLU A 244 -15.57 23.60 -2.08
N LYS A 245 -15.71 22.77 -1.04
CA LYS A 245 -14.57 22.08 -0.43
C LYS A 245 -13.90 21.09 -1.38
N ALA A 246 -14.67 20.42 -2.24
CA ALA A 246 -14.13 19.55 -3.27
C ALA A 246 -13.27 20.33 -4.29
N ARG A 247 -13.77 21.47 -4.77
CA ARG A 247 -13.07 22.32 -5.76
C ARG A 247 -11.81 22.97 -5.19
N SER A 248 -11.87 23.49 -3.97
CA SER A 248 -10.70 24.08 -3.29
C SER A 248 -9.62 23.03 -2.97
N THR A 249 -10.02 21.83 -2.55
CA THR A 249 -9.11 20.70 -2.32
C THR A 249 -8.46 20.25 -3.62
N ALA A 250 -9.24 20.07 -4.69
CA ALA A 250 -8.72 19.72 -6.00
C ALA A 250 -7.76 20.79 -6.56
N ALA A 251 -8.09 22.07 -6.39
CA ALA A 251 -7.25 23.18 -6.80
C ALA A 251 -5.90 23.20 -6.05
N ARG A 252 -5.91 22.99 -4.71
CA ARG A 252 -4.68 22.91 -3.91
C ARG A 252 -3.81 21.71 -4.30
N ILE A 253 -4.42 20.53 -4.49
CA ILE A 253 -3.67 19.34 -4.92
C ILE A 253 -3.09 19.55 -6.32
N LEU A 254 -3.82 20.19 -7.24
CA LEU A 254 -3.32 20.50 -8.57
C LEU A 254 -2.21 21.56 -8.53
N GLN A 255 -2.34 22.59 -7.69
CA GLN A 255 -1.29 23.59 -7.49
C GLN A 255 -0.02 22.96 -6.92
N ASP A 256 -0.10 22.16 -5.85
CA ASP A 256 1.08 21.51 -5.27
C ASP A 256 1.75 20.55 -6.25
N ARG A 257 0.96 19.76 -6.99
CA ARG A 257 1.50 18.84 -7.99
C ARG A 257 2.17 19.60 -9.13
N ASN A 258 1.54 20.65 -9.63
CA ASN A 258 2.07 21.45 -10.74
C ASN A 258 3.26 22.30 -10.29
N CYS A 259 3.27 22.79 -9.05
CA CYS A 259 4.36 23.57 -8.46
C CYS A 259 5.61 22.71 -8.22
N ASN A 260 5.44 21.47 -7.77
CA ASN A 260 6.55 20.54 -7.60
C ASN A 260 7.20 20.18 -8.95
N TRP A 261 6.38 19.89 -9.98
CA TRP A 261 6.88 19.62 -11.33
C TRP A 261 7.49 20.85 -12.03
N THR A 262 6.93 22.05 -11.82
CA THR A 262 7.51 23.28 -12.38
C THR A 262 8.79 23.71 -11.67
N LEU A 263 8.94 23.45 -10.36
CA LEU A 263 10.22 23.64 -9.66
C LEU A 263 11.29 22.67 -10.15
N GLU A 264 10.97 21.39 -10.36
CA GLU A 264 11.91 20.39 -10.90
C GLU A 264 12.32 20.70 -12.35
N LEU A 265 11.38 21.15 -13.19
CA LEU A 265 11.67 21.58 -14.55
C LEU A 265 12.49 22.88 -14.60
N SER A 266 12.20 23.83 -13.70
CA SER A 266 12.95 25.10 -13.59
C SER A 266 14.38 24.88 -13.07
N GLN A 267 14.58 23.97 -12.10
CA GLN A 267 15.93 23.59 -11.66
C GLN A 267 16.70 22.84 -12.75
N ARG A 268 16.05 21.98 -13.55
CA ARG A 268 16.71 21.29 -14.66
C ARG A 268 17.06 22.21 -15.83
N SER A 269 16.23 23.21 -16.16
CA SER A 269 16.56 24.16 -17.23
C SER A 269 17.76 25.05 -16.83
N GLY A 270 17.80 25.52 -15.58
CA GLY A 270 18.93 26.34 -15.08
C GLY A 270 20.27 25.61 -15.04
N MET A 271 20.25 24.28 -14.83
CA MET A 271 21.46 23.45 -14.80
C MET A 271 21.99 23.10 -16.20
N LEU A 272 21.10 22.96 -17.19
CA LEU A 272 21.48 22.75 -18.60
C LEU A 272 22.01 24.04 -19.24
N GLU A 273 21.41 25.18 -18.91
CA GLU A 273 21.84 26.49 -19.43
C GLU A 273 23.19 26.95 -18.85
N SER A 274 23.50 26.53 -17.61
CA SER A 274 24.82 26.75 -17.01
C SER A 274 25.91 25.85 -17.63
N ARG A 275 25.57 24.62 -18.05
CA ARG A 275 26.53 23.73 -18.74
C ARG A 275 26.82 24.17 -20.18
N ASN A 276 25.88 24.83 -20.85
CA ASN A 276 26.06 25.32 -22.22
C ASN A 276 26.77 26.69 -22.30
N LYS A 277 27.06 27.32 -21.15
CA LYS A 277 27.90 28.53 -21.05
C LYS A 277 29.34 28.24 -20.63
N ILE A 278 29.66 27.00 -20.28
CA ILE A 278 30.99 26.56 -19.83
C ILE A 278 31.71 25.74 -20.94
N LEU A 279 31.02 25.44 -22.04
CA LEU A 279 31.60 24.97 -23.32
C LEU A 279 31.60 26.12 -24.32
#